data_AF-A0A520H543-F1
#
_entry.id   AF-A0A520H543-F1
#
_cell.length_a   1.000
_cell.length_b   1.000
_cell.length_c   1.000
_cell.angle_alpha   90.00
_cell.angle_beta   90.00
_cell.angle_gamma   90.00
#
_symmetry.space_group_name_H-M   'P 1'
#
loop_
_entity.id
_entity.type
_entity.pdbx_description
1 polymer ?
#
loop_
_entity_poly.entity_id
_entity_poly.type
_entity_poly.pdbx_seq_one_letter_code
_entity_poly.pdbx_strand_id
1 'polypeptide(L)'
;INPPAGITVPRRDFYAFQSKITTPGDHPDGMFENKATLLLKASAGATYADQYMFRLAETYLLRAEAYLGLSQLSNAAADINAVRGRSNASNVLPANVNIDYILDERMRELGSEEKRRITLMRLGLIFDRVKRFNPYYTDIAATYNLWPIPASEIERNNGAKLEQNPGY
;
A
#
# COMPACT_ATOMS: atom_id res chain seq x y z
N ILE A 1 -7.84 5.02 -33.16
CA ILE A 1 -7.74 4.14 -31.98
C ILE A 1 -7.79 2.71 -32.51
N ASN A 2 -6.75 1.91 -32.29
CA ASN A 2 -6.76 0.48 -32.61
C ASN A 2 -7.88 -0.18 -31.78
N PRO A 3 -8.87 -0.91 -32.35
CA PRO A 3 -8.94 -1.49 -33.70
C PRO A 3 -9.90 -0.76 -34.69
N PRO A 4 -9.83 -1.09 -36.01
CA PRO A 4 -10.74 -0.58 -37.05
C PRO A 4 -12.22 -0.92 -36.83
N ALA A 5 -13.11 -0.14 -37.46
CA ALA A 5 -14.55 -0.35 -37.41
C ALA A 5 -14.95 -1.76 -37.89
N GLY A 6 -15.79 -2.45 -37.11
CA GLY A 6 -16.27 -3.80 -37.41
C GLY A 6 -15.43 -4.94 -36.85
N ILE A 7 -14.25 -4.67 -36.27
CA ILE A 7 -13.45 -5.69 -35.60
C ILE A 7 -13.79 -5.72 -34.10
N THR A 8 -14.48 -6.78 -33.68
CA THR A 8 -14.62 -7.11 -32.25
C THR A 8 -13.33 -7.79 -31.81
N VAL A 9 -12.42 -7.05 -31.20
CA VAL A 9 -11.32 -7.68 -30.46
C VAL A 9 -11.93 -8.28 -29.20
N PRO A 10 -11.88 -9.61 -28.99
CA PRO A 10 -12.30 -10.18 -27.73
C PRO A 10 -11.38 -9.60 -26.64
N ARG A 11 -11.89 -8.62 -25.89
CA ARG A 11 -11.23 -8.14 -24.68
C ARG A 11 -11.25 -9.28 -23.68
N ARG A 12 -10.16 -10.06 -23.66
CA ARG A 12 -9.77 -10.79 -22.47
C ARG A 12 -9.07 -9.79 -21.57
N ASP A 13 -9.86 -8.90 -20.97
CA ASP A 13 -9.35 -8.03 -19.93
C ASP A 13 -9.03 -8.93 -18.73
N PHE A 14 -7.78 -9.38 -18.66
CA PHE A 14 -7.29 -10.16 -17.55
C PHE A 14 -7.03 -9.20 -16.40
N TYR A 15 -8.09 -8.87 -15.66
CA TYR A 15 -7.94 -8.22 -14.38
C TYR A 15 -7.43 -9.28 -13.41
N ALA A 16 -6.13 -9.27 -13.12
CA ALA A 16 -5.61 -10.07 -12.03
C ALA A 16 -6.28 -9.59 -10.74
N PHE A 17 -7.22 -10.38 -10.23
CA PHE A 17 -7.83 -10.12 -8.94
C PHE A 17 -6.83 -10.50 -7.86
N GLN A 18 -6.45 -9.53 -7.03
CA GLN A 18 -5.66 -9.84 -5.84
C GLN A 18 -6.55 -10.60 -4.86
N SER A 19 -6.49 -11.93 -4.90
CA SER A 19 -7.28 -12.84 -4.05
C SER A 19 -7.17 -12.54 -2.55
N LYS A 20 -6.14 -11.80 -2.14
CA LYS A 20 -5.95 -11.34 -0.77
C LYS A 20 -6.93 -10.24 -0.33
N ILE A 21 -7.42 -9.42 -1.26
CA ILE A 21 -8.35 -8.32 -1.00
C ILE A 21 -9.68 -8.46 -1.75
N THR A 22 -9.76 -9.41 -2.67
CA THR A 22 -11.00 -9.82 -3.33
C THR A 22 -11.32 -11.23 -2.88
N THR A 23 -12.52 -11.45 -2.33
CA THR A 23 -12.98 -12.78 -1.93
C THR A 23 -14.17 -13.25 -2.80
N PRO A 24 -13.91 -13.67 -4.06
CA PRO A 24 -14.96 -14.23 -4.91
C PRO A 24 -15.68 -15.38 -4.22
N GLY A 25 -17.01 -15.30 -4.16
CA GLY A 25 -17.85 -16.33 -3.54
C GLY A 25 -18.04 -16.22 -2.02
N ASP A 26 -17.35 -15.31 -1.34
CA ASP A 26 -17.41 -15.16 0.14
C ASP A 26 -18.31 -13.99 0.59
N HIS A 27 -19.23 -13.56 -0.27
CA HIS A 27 -20.20 -12.52 0.09
C HIS A 27 -21.38 -13.15 0.86
N PRO A 28 -22.06 -12.42 1.75
CA PRO A 28 -23.30 -12.88 2.35
C PRO A 28 -24.35 -13.19 1.27
N ASP A 29 -25.18 -14.22 1.50
CA ASP A 29 -26.16 -14.71 0.52
C ASP A 29 -27.07 -13.60 -0.04
N GLY A 30 -27.42 -12.62 0.78
CA GLY A 30 -28.24 -11.47 0.38
C GLY A 30 -27.59 -10.54 -0.66
N MET A 31 -26.29 -10.66 -0.90
CA MET A 31 -25.52 -9.84 -1.85
C MET A 31 -25.43 -10.46 -3.25
N PHE A 32 -25.81 -11.73 -3.41
CA PHE A 32 -25.88 -12.35 -4.73
C PHE A 32 -27.19 -11.99 -5.44
N GLU A 33 -27.07 -11.64 -6.71
CA GLU A 33 -28.19 -11.61 -7.65
C GLU A 33 -28.41 -13.00 -8.25
N ASN A 34 -27.31 -13.69 -8.60
CA ASN A 34 -27.33 -15.10 -9.00
C ASN A 34 -26.11 -15.83 -8.43
N LYS A 35 -26.35 -16.70 -7.44
CA LYS A 35 -25.30 -17.43 -6.73
C LYS A 35 -24.63 -18.51 -7.60
N ALA A 36 -25.34 -19.10 -8.56
CA ALA A 36 -24.79 -20.14 -9.44
C ALA A 36 -23.71 -19.58 -10.39
N THR A 37 -23.81 -18.30 -10.74
CA THR A 37 -22.84 -17.60 -11.60
C THR A 37 -21.90 -16.66 -10.82
N LEU A 38 -22.02 -16.62 -9.48
CA LEU A 38 -21.34 -15.65 -8.61
C LEU A 38 -21.64 -14.18 -8.96
N LEU A 39 -22.78 -13.91 -9.60
CA LEU A 39 -23.21 -12.55 -9.93
C LEU A 39 -23.65 -11.82 -8.66
N LEU A 40 -22.99 -10.70 -8.38
CA LEU A 40 -23.27 -9.85 -7.22
C LEU A 40 -24.18 -8.68 -7.59
N LYS A 41 -24.95 -8.20 -6.62
CA LYS A 41 -25.74 -6.98 -6.73
C LYS A 41 -24.82 -5.75 -6.78
N ALA A 42 -25.30 -4.65 -7.36
CA ALA A 42 -24.56 -3.38 -7.41
C ALA A 42 -24.16 -2.82 -6.02
N SER A 43 -24.86 -3.22 -4.95
CA SER A 43 -24.55 -2.83 -3.56
C SER A 43 -23.44 -3.65 -2.90
N ALA A 44 -22.93 -4.70 -3.56
CA ALA A 44 -21.94 -5.61 -3.01
C ALA A 44 -20.48 -5.10 -3.15
N GLY A 45 -20.27 -3.80 -3.00
CA GLY A 45 -18.94 -3.17 -3.16
C GLY A 45 -18.01 -3.32 -1.95
N ALA A 46 -18.50 -3.90 -0.86
CA ALA A 46 -17.73 -4.08 0.37
C ALA A 46 -17.09 -5.47 0.42
N THR A 47 -15.90 -5.56 1.04
CA THR A 47 -15.36 -6.85 1.47
C THR A 47 -15.97 -7.24 2.81
N TYR A 48 -16.31 -8.52 2.95
CA TYR A 48 -16.87 -9.10 4.18
C TYR A 48 -15.86 -9.99 4.92
N ALA A 49 -14.61 -10.00 4.46
CA ALA A 49 -13.52 -10.71 5.09
C ALA A 49 -12.76 -9.82 6.09
N ASP A 50 -12.16 -10.45 7.10
CA ASP A 50 -11.31 -9.77 8.06
C ASP A 50 -10.11 -9.11 7.37
N GLN A 51 -9.80 -7.88 7.80
CA GLN A 51 -8.64 -7.15 7.34
C GLN A 51 -7.53 -7.19 8.39
N TYR A 52 -6.33 -7.59 7.96
CA TYR A 52 -5.14 -7.53 8.83
C TYR A 52 -4.76 -6.06 9.08
N MET A 53 -4.83 -5.63 10.34
CA MET A 53 -4.26 -4.34 10.75
C MET A 53 -2.75 -4.44 10.98
N PHE A 54 -2.31 -5.56 11.55
CA PHE A 54 -0.91 -5.89 11.77
C PHE A 54 -0.72 -7.39 11.55
N ARG A 55 0.46 -7.78 11.05
CA ARG A 55 0.84 -9.18 10.93
C ARG A 55 2.33 -9.36 11.05
N LEU A 56 2.74 -10.57 11.41
CA LEU A 56 4.13 -10.89 11.76
C LEU A 56 5.16 -10.49 10.68
N ALA A 57 4.84 -10.65 9.38
CA ALA A 57 5.77 -10.25 8.32
C ALA A 57 6.06 -8.74 8.33
N GLU A 58 5.07 -7.90 8.68
CA GLU A 58 5.31 -6.46 8.83
C GLU A 58 6.28 -6.19 9.99
N THR A 59 6.14 -6.92 11.10
CA THR A 59 7.05 -6.80 12.25
C THR A 59 8.50 -7.15 11.87
N TYR A 60 8.71 -8.19 11.06
CA TYR A 60 10.03 -8.51 10.52
C TYR A 60 10.58 -7.36 9.67
N LEU A 61 9.78 -6.78 8.78
CA LEU A 61 10.23 -5.68 7.91
C LEU A 61 10.47 -4.38 8.69
N LEU A 62 9.68 -4.09 9.72
CA LEU A 62 9.92 -2.96 10.64
C LEU A 62 11.19 -3.16 11.45
N ARG A 63 11.44 -4.39 11.94
CA ARG A 63 12.67 -4.70 12.67
C ARG A 63 13.90 -4.67 11.77
N ALA A 64 13.79 -5.12 10.52
CA ALA A 64 14.85 -4.98 9.52
C ALA A 64 15.19 -3.51 9.26
N GLU A 65 14.18 -2.63 9.20
CA GLU A 65 14.38 -1.18 9.08
C GLU A 65 15.12 -0.60 10.29
N ALA A 66 14.74 -1.02 11.51
CA ALA A 66 15.44 -0.61 12.72
C ALA A 66 16.91 -1.09 12.73
N TYR A 67 17.16 -2.34 12.32
CA TYR A 67 18.52 -2.87 12.18
C TYR A 67 19.35 -2.12 11.14
N LEU A 68 18.73 -1.71 10.01
CA LEU A 68 19.38 -0.84 9.04
C LEU A 68 19.80 0.49 9.70
N GLY A 69 18.92 1.11 10.49
CA GLY A 69 19.23 2.33 11.24
C GLY A 69 20.38 2.16 12.26
N LEU A 70 20.54 0.95 12.80
CA LEU A 70 21.64 0.59 13.70
C LEU A 70 22.89 0.08 12.95
N SER A 71 22.92 0.12 11.61
CA SER A 71 23.98 -0.44 10.76
C SER A 71 24.24 -1.94 10.96
N GLN A 72 23.23 -2.69 11.43
CA GLN A 72 23.28 -4.13 11.63
C GLN A 72 22.74 -4.88 10.40
N LEU A 73 23.44 -4.74 9.26
CA LEU A 73 22.96 -5.23 7.95
C LEU A 73 22.72 -6.74 7.90
N SER A 74 23.52 -7.55 8.61
CA SER A 74 23.32 -9.00 8.69
C SER A 74 21.99 -9.36 9.35
N ASN A 75 21.61 -8.65 10.41
CA ASN A 75 20.35 -8.86 11.12
C ASN A 75 19.15 -8.39 10.27
N ALA A 76 19.30 -7.25 9.58
CA ALA A 76 18.28 -6.76 8.66
C ALA A 76 18.03 -7.73 7.51
N ALA A 77 19.09 -8.28 6.91
CA ALA A 77 18.98 -9.30 5.86
C ALA A 77 18.31 -10.58 6.37
N ALA A 78 18.63 -11.03 7.58
CA ALA A 78 18.00 -12.21 8.18
C ALA A 78 16.48 -12.03 8.33
N ASP A 79 16.03 -10.87 8.81
CA ASP A 79 14.60 -10.56 8.94
C ASP A 79 13.88 -10.48 7.59
N ILE A 80 14.50 -9.84 6.59
CA ILE A 80 13.97 -9.80 5.23
C ILE A 80 13.87 -11.22 4.64
N ASN A 81 14.90 -12.05 4.86
CA ASN A 81 14.95 -13.42 4.35
C ASN A 81 13.92 -14.36 5.01
N ALA A 82 13.50 -14.09 6.25
CA ALA A 82 12.39 -14.81 6.86
C ALA A 82 11.08 -14.62 6.07
N VAL A 83 10.83 -13.40 5.58
CA VAL A 83 9.67 -13.07 4.74
C VAL A 83 9.83 -13.67 3.34
N ARG A 84 10.99 -13.49 2.72
CA ARG A 84 11.29 -13.97 1.36
C ARG A 84 11.25 -15.48 1.24
N GLY A 85 11.82 -16.18 2.21
CA GLY A 85 11.87 -17.64 2.25
C GLY A 85 10.46 -18.26 2.29
N ARG A 86 9.53 -17.66 3.05
CA ARG A 86 8.11 -18.11 3.05
C ARG A 86 7.49 -18.05 1.65
N SER A 87 7.86 -17.03 0.87
CA SER A 87 7.36 -16.83 -0.49
C SER A 87 8.22 -17.49 -1.58
N ASN A 88 9.17 -18.35 -1.22
CA ASN A 88 10.15 -18.98 -2.13
C ASN A 88 10.96 -18.00 -2.98
N ALA A 89 11.17 -16.77 -2.49
CA ALA A 89 12.01 -15.78 -3.15
C ALA A 89 13.48 -15.95 -2.74
N SER A 90 14.42 -15.67 -3.66
CA SER A 90 15.85 -15.76 -3.40
C SER A 90 16.29 -14.86 -2.25
N ASN A 91 17.19 -15.31 -1.39
CA ASN A 91 17.68 -14.50 -0.27
C ASN A 91 18.36 -13.19 -0.73
N VAL A 92 18.17 -12.13 0.06
CA VAL A 92 18.96 -10.89 -0.05
C VAL A 92 20.29 -11.05 0.67
N LEU A 93 21.34 -10.47 0.08
CA LEU A 93 22.65 -10.33 0.71
C LEU A 93 22.67 -9.10 1.63
N PRO A 94 23.35 -9.13 2.79
CA PRO A 94 23.47 -7.97 3.68
C PRO A 94 23.90 -6.68 2.99
N ALA A 95 24.83 -6.77 2.03
CA ALA A 95 25.35 -5.62 1.27
C ALA A 95 24.28 -4.93 0.39
N ASN A 96 23.20 -5.63 0.05
CA ASN A 96 22.12 -5.10 -0.77
C ASN A 96 20.99 -4.47 0.07
N VAL A 97 21.05 -4.59 1.39
CA VAL A 97 20.03 -4.05 2.28
C VAL A 97 20.20 -2.54 2.39
N ASN A 98 19.21 -1.81 1.90
CA ASN A 98 19.05 -0.39 2.09
C ASN A 98 17.55 -0.07 2.23
N ILE A 99 17.23 1.19 2.53
CA ILE A 99 15.84 1.60 2.76
C ILE A 99 14.98 1.36 1.51
N ASP A 100 15.57 1.51 0.31
CA ASP A 100 14.85 1.28 -0.92
C ASP A 100 14.45 -0.18 -1.09
N TYR A 101 15.36 -1.11 -0.77
CA TYR A 101 15.09 -2.55 -0.78
C TYR A 101 13.97 -2.91 0.20
N ILE A 102 14.03 -2.41 1.44
CA ILE A 102 13.02 -2.69 2.47
C ILE A 102 11.66 -2.17 2.03
N LEU A 103 11.60 -0.94 1.52
CA LEU A 103 10.36 -0.33 1.05
C LEU A 103 9.75 -1.05 -0.14
N ASP A 104 10.56 -1.59 -1.03
CA ASP A 104 10.11 -2.38 -2.18
C ASP A 104 9.63 -3.77 -1.73
N GLU A 105 10.30 -4.37 -0.74
CA GLU A 105 9.87 -5.65 -0.15
C GLU A 105 8.55 -5.50 0.60
N ARG A 106 8.37 -4.39 1.34
CA ARG A 106 7.09 -4.05 1.97
C ARG A 106 5.97 -3.94 0.94
N MET A 107 6.21 -3.36 -0.24
CA MET A 107 5.19 -3.30 -1.30
C MET A 107 4.83 -4.67 -1.86
N ARG A 108 5.81 -5.56 -2.06
CA ARG A 108 5.56 -6.93 -2.54
C ARG A 108 4.80 -7.76 -1.50
N GLU A 109 5.16 -7.62 -0.24
CA GLU A 109 4.62 -8.42 0.85
C GLU A 109 3.25 -7.92 1.33
N LEU A 110 3.13 -6.61 1.58
CA LEU A 110 1.99 -5.95 2.23
C LEU A 110 1.11 -5.19 1.23
N GLY A 111 1.12 -5.61 -0.04
CA GLY A 111 0.28 -5.02 -1.08
C GLY A 111 -1.18 -4.95 -0.63
N SER A 112 -1.75 -3.75 -0.66
CA SER A 112 -3.13 -3.44 -0.26
C SER A 112 -3.44 -3.57 1.25
N GLU A 113 -2.49 -4.02 2.06
CA GLU A 113 -2.61 -4.09 3.53
C GLU A 113 -1.89 -2.92 4.22
N GLU A 114 -0.74 -2.53 3.69
CA GLU A 114 0.06 -1.45 4.26
C GLU A 114 -0.65 -0.09 4.06
N LYS A 115 -0.72 0.71 5.12
CA LYS A 115 -0.99 2.14 5.00
C LYS A 115 0.24 2.86 4.42
N ARG A 116 0.53 2.60 3.14
CA ARG A 116 1.79 2.96 2.47
C ARG A 116 2.13 4.44 2.61
N ARG A 117 1.13 5.30 2.49
CA ARG A 117 1.29 6.75 2.66
C ARG A 117 1.87 7.09 4.05
N ILE A 118 1.36 6.48 5.11
CA ILE A 118 1.82 6.72 6.49
C ILE A 118 3.27 6.25 6.64
N THR A 119 3.62 5.07 6.12
CA THR A 119 5.00 4.57 6.13
C THR A 119 5.96 5.53 5.45
N LEU A 120 5.59 6.03 4.26
CA LEU A 120 6.42 6.97 3.51
C LEU A 120 6.52 8.33 4.20
N MET A 121 5.43 8.82 4.80
CA MET A 121 5.42 10.09 5.55
C MET A 121 6.33 10.01 6.79
N ARG A 122 6.31 8.88 7.51
CA ARG A 122 7.20 8.62 8.66
C ARG A 122 8.68 8.70 8.28
N LEU A 123 9.02 8.27 7.06
CA LEU A 123 10.39 8.30 6.54
C LEU A 123 10.75 9.61 5.82
N GLY A 124 9.79 10.53 5.62
CA GLY A 124 10.02 11.73 4.80
C GLY A 124 10.13 11.46 3.30
N LEU A 125 9.75 10.27 2.84
CA LEU A 125 10.03 9.78 1.48
C LEU A 125 8.83 9.85 0.53
N ILE A 126 7.69 10.40 0.97
CA ILE A 126 6.48 10.42 0.12
C ILE A 126 6.70 11.20 -1.18
N PHE A 127 7.33 12.37 -1.10
CA PHE A 127 7.59 13.21 -2.28
C PHE A 127 8.51 12.50 -3.27
N ASP A 128 9.66 12.01 -2.79
CA ASP A 128 10.65 11.27 -3.59
C ASP A 128 10.00 10.06 -4.29
N ARG A 129 9.29 9.22 -3.53
CA ARG A 129 8.67 8.00 -4.05
C ARG A 129 7.58 8.28 -5.06
N VAL A 130 6.72 9.27 -4.82
CA VAL A 130 5.68 9.64 -5.78
C VAL A 130 6.31 10.18 -7.06
N LYS A 131 7.28 11.09 -6.98
CA LYS A 131 7.96 11.63 -8.18
C LYS A 131 8.69 10.56 -8.98
N ARG A 132 9.32 9.57 -8.32
CA ARG A 132 10.05 8.49 -9.01
C ARG A 132 9.13 7.46 -9.67
N PHE A 133 8.00 7.12 -9.04
CA PHE A 133 7.27 5.91 -9.40
C PHE A 133 5.80 6.12 -9.79
N ASN A 134 5.23 7.32 -9.62
CA ASN A 134 3.83 7.59 -9.97
C ASN A 134 3.73 8.62 -11.11
N PRO A 135 3.55 8.17 -12.37
CA PRO A 135 3.43 9.06 -13.51
C PRO A 135 2.11 9.85 -13.54
N TYR A 136 1.11 9.45 -12.74
CA TYR A 136 -0.22 10.04 -12.75
C TYR A 136 -0.40 11.16 -11.73
N TYR A 137 0.42 11.20 -10.67
CA TYR A 137 0.32 12.22 -9.63
C TYR A 137 1.39 13.29 -9.82
N THR A 138 1.06 14.32 -10.60
CA THR A 138 2.02 15.31 -11.10
C THR A 138 2.25 16.48 -10.14
N ASP A 139 1.24 16.83 -9.34
CA ASP A 139 1.17 18.00 -8.44
C ASP A 139 1.59 17.71 -6.99
N ILE A 140 2.26 16.58 -6.73
CA ILE A 140 2.88 16.32 -5.43
C ILE A 140 3.92 17.42 -5.09
N ALA A 141 3.84 17.96 -3.87
CA ALA A 141 4.79 18.92 -3.30
C ALA A 141 5.56 18.33 -2.10
N ALA A 142 6.77 18.84 -1.83
CA ALA A 142 7.58 18.39 -0.69
C ALA A 142 6.87 18.60 0.66
N THR A 143 6.03 19.64 0.74
CA THR A 143 5.18 19.96 1.89
C THR A 143 4.19 18.85 2.27
N TYR A 144 3.80 18.00 1.31
CA TYR A 144 2.74 17.00 1.50
C TYR A 144 3.16 15.79 2.34
N ASN A 145 4.35 15.85 2.96
CA ASN A 145 4.78 14.91 3.99
C ASN A 145 3.98 15.05 5.29
N LEU A 146 3.33 16.18 5.51
CA LEU A 146 2.30 16.37 6.54
C LEU A 146 0.98 16.75 5.85
N TRP A 147 -0.14 16.50 6.52
CA TRP A 147 -1.44 17.01 6.06
C TRP A 147 -1.71 18.41 6.59
N PRO A 148 -2.50 19.24 5.89
CA PRO A 148 -2.96 20.49 6.46
C PRO A 148 -3.83 20.21 7.68
N ILE A 149 -3.68 21.02 8.71
CA ILE A 149 -4.64 21.08 9.82
C ILE A 149 -5.94 21.66 9.25
N PRO A 150 -7.10 21.02 9.45
CA PRO A 150 -8.37 21.55 8.95
C PRO A 150 -8.65 22.95 9.50
N ALA A 151 -9.08 23.88 8.63
CA ALA A 151 -9.32 25.27 9.00
C ALA A 151 -10.33 25.40 10.16
N SER A 152 -11.35 24.54 10.18
CA SER A 152 -12.34 24.49 11.26
C SER A 152 -11.73 24.20 12.64
N GLU A 153 -10.65 23.41 12.70
CA GLU A 153 -9.96 23.11 13.97
C GLU A 153 -9.12 24.29 14.44
N ILE A 154 -8.53 25.05 13.50
CA ILE A 154 -7.80 26.29 13.81
C ILE A 154 -8.77 27.36 14.32
N GLU A 155 -9.89 27.57 13.63
CA GLU A 155 -10.91 28.55 13.99
C GLU A 155 -11.61 28.23 15.31
N ARG A 156 -11.83 26.94 15.61
CA ARG A 156 -12.46 26.50 16.87
C ARG A 156 -11.55 26.68 18.08
N ASN A 157 -10.24 26.79 17.90
CA ASN A 157 -9.29 26.90 19.01
C ASN A 157 -9.21 28.36 19.54
N ASN A 158 -10.13 28.69 20.44
CA ASN A 158 -10.18 30.01 21.07
C ASN A 158 -9.23 30.16 22.27
N GLY A 159 -8.69 29.05 22.79
CA GLY A 159 -7.87 29.04 24.01
C GLY A 159 -6.37 29.22 23.75
N ALA A 160 -5.91 28.99 22.53
CA ALA A 160 -4.53 29.18 22.11
C ALA A 160 -4.46 29.35 20.58
N LYS A 161 -3.42 30.05 20.09
CA LYS A 161 -3.17 30.13 18.65
C LYS A 161 -2.70 28.77 18.13
N LEU A 162 -3.49 28.13 17.27
CA LEU A 162 -3.08 26.94 16.53
C LEU A 162 -2.48 27.36 15.18
N GLU A 163 -1.17 27.15 15.01
CA GLU A 163 -0.49 27.46 13.75
C GLU A 163 -0.59 26.31 12.76
N GLN A 164 -0.70 26.63 11.48
CA GLN A 164 -0.76 25.66 10.40
C GLN A 164 0.58 24.95 10.22
N ASN A 165 0.56 23.73 9.68
CA ASN A 165 1.76 23.02 9.27
C ASN A 165 2.53 23.84 8.20
N PRO A 166 3.87 23.86 8.22
CA PRO A 166 4.65 24.67 7.29
C PRO A 166 4.27 24.42 5.84
N GLY A 167 4.01 25.48 5.06
CA GLY A 167 3.71 25.42 3.64
C GLY A 167 2.23 25.20 3.27
N TYR A 168 1.33 25.26 4.25
CA TYR A 168 -0.12 25.32 4.06
C TYR A 168 -0.70 26.65 4.54
#